data_AF-A0A8H4GIN7-F1
#
_entry.id   AF-A0A8H4GIN7-F1
#
_cell.length_a   1.000
_cell.length_b   1.000
_cell.length_c   1.000
_cell.angle_alpha   90.00
_cell.angle_beta   90.00
_cell.angle_gamma   90.00
#
_symmetry.space_group_name_H-M   'P 1'
#
loop_
_entity.id
_entity.type
_entity.pdbx_description
1 polymer ?
#
loop_
_entity_poly.entity_id
_entity_poly.type
_entity_poly.pdbx_seq_one_letter_code
_entity_poly.pdbx_strand_id
1 'polypeptide(L)'
;MSDNEHALLTTVLSNGHGAMFLYVLNYLTGYEAWTMDELKGYGSSKENGYTTLAHGHPEIECPGVEVTTGPLGQGIANAVGLAIASNNLAAQYNQTGYDIVSSTIYCMTGDGCLGVIIGVRC
;
A
#
# COMPACT_ATOMS: atom_id res chain seq x y z
N MET A 1 3.46 -0.34 27.13
CA MET A 1 3.70 -0.14 25.69
C MET A 1 4.23 -1.47 25.23
N SER A 2 3.32 -2.39 24.87
CA SER A 2 3.67 -3.76 24.51
C SER A 2 4.34 -3.73 23.15
N ASP A 3 5.59 -4.20 23.10
CA ASP A 3 6.33 -4.42 21.86
C ASP A 3 5.60 -5.50 21.07
N ASN A 4 4.75 -5.07 20.14
CA ASN A 4 3.87 -5.95 19.40
C ASN A 4 4.64 -6.45 18.18
N GLU A 5 5.47 -7.48 18.35
CA GLU A 5 6.26 -8.12 17.28
C GLU A 5 5.37 -8.72 16.16
N HIS A 6 4.05 -8.80 16.38
CA HIS A 6 3.05 -9.22 15.39
C HIS A 6 2.30 -8.07 14.72
N ALA A 7 2.66 -6.82 15.00
CA ALA A 7 2.01 -5.68 14.37
C ALA A 7 2.37 -5.61 12.89
N LEU A 8 1.41 -5.98 12.03
CA LEU A 8 1.57 -5.87 10.59
C LEU A 8 1.40 -4.40 10.19
N LEU A 9 2.42 -3.87 9.52
CA LEU A 9 2.40 -2.54 8.94
C LEU A 9 1.87 -2.65 7.50
N THR A 10 0.71 -2.05 7.25
CA THR A 10 0.11 -2.01 5.91
C THR A 10 0.20 -0.60 5.35
N THR A 11 0.87 -0.42 4.22
CA THR A 11 1.06 0.90 3.59
C THR A 11 0.28 1.01 2.29
N VAL A 12 -0.53 2.06 2.15
CA VAL A 12 -1.29 2.39 0.95
C VAL A 12 -0.82 3.73 0.37
N LEU A 13 -0.38 3.73 -0.88
CA LEU A 13 -0.01 4.95 -1.61
C LEU A 13 -1.20 5.43 -2.47
N SER A 14 -2.06 6.29 -1.91
CA SER A 14 -3.24 6.78 -2.64
C SER A 14 -2.92 7.75 -3.77
N ASN A 15 -1.84 8.52 -3.65
CA ASN A 15 -1.28 9.34 -4.72
C ASN A 15 -0.39 8.47 -5.62
N GLY A 16 -1.01 7.48 -6.29
CA GLY A 16 -0.31 6.39 -7.00
C GLY A 16 0.68 6.83 -8.08
N HIS A 17 0.58 8.05 -8.61
CA HIS A 17 1.59 8.60 -9.53
C HIS A 17 3.00 8.70 -8.90
N GLY A 18 3.09 8.70 -7.56
CA GLY A 18 4.34 8.63 -6.81
C GLY A 18 4.91 7.22 -6.65
N ALA A 19 4.58 6.26 -7.53
CA ALA A 19 4.89 4.84 -7.38
C ALA A 19 6.38 4.54 -7.06
N MET A 20 7.31 5.29 -7.69
CA MET A 20 8.74 5.18 -7.44
C MET A 20 9.11 5.33 -5.95
N PHE A 21 8.39 6.17 -5.20
CA PHE A 21 8.61 6.33 -3.76
C PHE A 21 8.36 5.01 -3.00
N LEU A 22 7.26 4.32 -3.31
CA LEU A 22 6.93 3.03 -2.68
C LEU A 22 7.95 1.95 -3.06
N TYR A 23 8.36 1.90 -4.32
CA TYR A 23 9.32 0.90 -4.79
C TYR A 23 10.71 1.08 -4.18
N VAL A 24 11.17 2.33 -4.06
CA VAL A 24 12.44 2.64 -3.38
C VAL A 24 12.36 2.28 -1.90
N LEU A 25 11.22 2.54 -1.23
CA LEU A 25 11.04 2.09 0.15
C LEU A 25 11.12 0.58 0.26
N ASN A 26 10.45 -0.18 -0.61
CA ASN A 26 10.51 -1.64 -0.59
C ASN A 26 11.92 -2.18 -0.84
N TYR A 27 12.67 -1.56 -1.77
CA TYR A 27 14.09 -1.87 -1.98
C TYR A 27 14.93 -1.62 -0.72
N LEU A 28 14.76 -0.46 -0.08
CA LEU A 28 15.54 -0.06 1.09
C LEU A 28 15.20 -0.86 2.35
N THR A 29 13.95 -1.31 2.49
CA THR A 29 13.50 -2.16 3.60
C THR A 29 13.84 -3.64 3.39
N GLY A 30 14.42 -3.98 2.24
CA GLY A 30 14.98 -5.32 1.98
C GLY A 30 14.00 -6.32 1.38
N TYR A 31 12.94 -5.87 0.69
CA TYR A 31 12.11 -6.79 -0.09
C TYR A 31 12.92 -7.35 -1.27
N GLU A 32 13.20 -8.65 -1.25
CA GLU A 32 14.08 -9.33 -2.21
C GLU A 32 13.67 -9.15 -3.69
N ALA A 33 12.36 -8.99 -3.94
CA ALA A 33 11.83 -8.80 -5.29
C ALA A 33 12.22 -7.44 -5.91
N TRP A 34 12.52 -6.43 -5.08
CA TRP A 34 12.91 -5.12 -5.57
C TRP A 34 14.42 -5.08 -5.70
N THR A 35 14.91 -4.97 -6.93
CA THR A 35 16.33 -4.83 -7.23
C THR A 35 16.60 -3.48 -7.89
N MET A 36 17.87 -3.06 -7.91
CA MET A 36 18.25 -1.85 -8.64
C MET A 36 17.91 -1.92 -10.13
N ASP A 37 17.90 -3.12 -10.72
CA ASP A 37 17.57 -3.28 -12.13
C ASP A 37 16.06 -3.17 -12.37
N GLU A 38 15.23 -3.63 -11.44
CA GLU A 38 13.78 -3.35 -11.44
C GLU A 38 13.50 -1.85 -11.33
N LEU A 39 14.14 -1.15 -10.39
CA LEU A 39 13.94 0.28 -10.22
C LEU A 39 14.37 1.10 -11.45
N LYS A 40 15.45 0.71 -12.13
CA LYS A 40 15.88 1.33 -13.39
C LYS A 40 14.87 1.11 -14.54
N GLY A 41 14.07 0.04 -14.46
CA GLY A 41 13.04 -0.27 -15.43
C GLY A 41 11.79 0.63 -15.35
N TYR A 42 11.71 1.52 -14.35
CA TYR A 42 10.49 2.25 -14.03
C TYR A 42 9.77 2.89 -15.21
N GLY A 43 8.48 2.57 -15.36
CA GLY A 43 7.62 3.14 -16.39
C GLY A 43 7.92 2.67 -17.81
N SER A 44 8.82 1.69 -17.99
CA SER A 44 9.08 1.10 -19.31
C SER A 44 7.83 0.42 -19.87
N SER A 45 7.53 0.67 -21.14
CA SER A 45 6.46 0.00 -21.86
C SER A 45 6.78 -1.49 -22.01
N LYS A 46 5.79 -2.36 -21.79
CA LYS A 46 5.89 -3.83 -21.94
C LYS A 46 6.00 -4.26 -23.42
N GLU A 47 6.77 -3.54 -24.25
CA GLU A 47 6.80 -3.80 -25.70
C GLU A 47 7.60 -5.04 -26.09
N ASN A 48 8.58 -5.46 -25.29
CA ASN A 48 9.50 -6.58 -25.63
C ASN A 48 9.68 -7.63 -24.51
N GLY A 49 8.68 -7.82 -23.64
CA GLY A 49 8.73 -8.87 -22.61
C GLY A 49 9.63 -8.58 -21.40
N TYR A 50 10.22 -7.39 -21.30
CA TYR A 50 10.75 -6.88 -20.04
C TYR A 50 9.57 -6.43 -19.17
N THR A 51 9.07 -7.34 -18.33
CA THR A 51 8.04 -7.06 -17.34
C THR A 51 8.71 -6.57 -16.06
N THR A 52 9.11 -5.30 -16.01
CA THR A 52 9.55 -4.73 -14.73
C THR A 52 8.38 -4.72 -13.74
N LEU A 53 8.68 -4.94 -12.47
CA LEU A 53 7.76 -4.73 -11.36
C LEU A 53 7.50 -3.24 -11.11
N ALA A 54 8.40 -2.35 -11.53
CA ALA A 54 8.33 -0.92 -11.28
C ALA A 54 7.38 -0.21 -12.27
N HIS A 55 6.10 -0.56 -12.25
CA HIS A 55 5.07 0.07 -13.08
C HIS A 55 4.86 1.56 -12.74
N GLY A 56 4.37 2.36 -13.69
CA GLY A 56 4.14 3.80 -13.47
C GLY A 56 3.12 4.14 -12.37
N HIS A 57 2.32 3.16 -11.94
CA HIS A 57 1.43 3.21 -10.78
C HIS A 57 1.56 1.89 -10.01
N PRO A 58 1.33 1.86 -8.67
CA PRO A 58 1.37 0.63 -7.91
C PRO A 58 0.28 -0.34 -8.36
N GLU A 59 0.66 -1.60 -8.57
CA GLU A 59 -0.23 -2.72 -8.89
C GLU A 59 -0.11 -3.78 -7.79
N ILE A 60 -1.23 -4.35 -7.34
CA ILE A 60 -1.28 -5.33 -6.24
C ILE A 60 -0.50 -6.62 -6.54
N GLU A 61 -0.26 -6.90 -7.82
CA GLU A 61 0.56 -8.01 -8.29
C GLU A 61 2.05 -7.83 -7.95
N CYS A 62 2.48 -6.60 -7.63
CA CYS A 62 3.86 -6.30 -7.26
C CYS A 62 4.11 -6.60 -5.76
N PRO A 63 5.17 -7.33 -5.40
CA PRO A 63 5.46 -7.65 -4.00
C PRO A 63 5.58 -6.40 -3.11
N GLY A 64 4.92 -6.40 -1.94
CA GLY A 64 4.93 -5.25 -1.04
C GLY A 64 4.03 -4.09 -1.48
N VAL A 65 3.16 -4.29 -2.47
CA VAL A 65 2.08 -3.37 -2.83
C VAL A 65 0.75 -3.96 -2.37
N GLU A 66 0.08 -3.28 -1.44
CA GLU A 66 -1.15 -3.79 -0.81
C GLU A 66 -2.39 -3.65 -1.69
N VAL A 67 -2.44 -2.60 -2.52
CA VAL A 67 -3.56 -2.30 -3.39
C VAL A 67 -3.09 -1.59 -4.66
N THR A 68 -3.76 -1.87 -5.78
CA THR A 68 -3.57 -1.11 -7.03
C THR A 68 -4.12 0.31 -6.86
N THR A 69 -3.31 1.32 -7.17
CA THR A 69 -3.72 2.74 -7.10
C THR A 69 -3.36 3.49 -8.37
N GLY A 70 -3.89 4.70 -8.53
CA GLY A 70 -3.69 5.53 -9.72
C GLY A 70 -4.81 6.54 -9.86
N PRO A 71 -6.08 6.09 -9.97
CA PRO A 71 -7.24 6.94 -9.79
C PRO A 71 -7.21 7.61 -8.41
N LEU A 72 -7.16 8.94 -8.39
CA LEU A 72 -7.01 9.71 -7.16
C LEU A 72 -8.20 9.48 -6.21
N GLY A 73 -7.92 9.41 -4.92
CA GLY A 73 -8.91 9.19 -3.87
C GLY A 73 -9.27 7.72 -3.59
N GLN A 74 -9.14 6.81 -4.57
CA GLN A 74 -9.48 5.40 -4.39
C GLN A 74 -8.60 4.71 -3.32
N GLY A 75 -7.30 5.05 -3.27
CA GLY A 75 -6.40 4.48 -2.27
C GLY A 75 -6.80 4.80 -0.83
N ILE A 76 -7.36 5.98 -0.55
CA ILE A 76 -7.87 6.31 0.78
C ILE A 76 -9.08 5.42 1.11
N ALA A 77 -10.01 5.24 0.17
CA ALA A 77 -11.16 4.35 0.38
C ALA A 77 -10.71 2.92 0.68
N ASN A 78 -9.71 2.42 -0.06
CA ASN A 78 -9.10 1.11 0.19
C ASN A 78 -8.46 1.03 1.59
N ALA A 79 -7.69 2.05 2.00
CA ALA A 79 -7.06 2.10 3.32
C ALA A 79 -8.11 2.09 4.46
N VAL A 80 -9.22 2.82 4.29
CA VAL A 80 -10.35 2.78 5.23
C VAL A 80 -10.95 1.37 5.30
N GLY A 81 -11.16 0.72 4.15
CA GLY A 81 -11.64 -0.66 4.10
C GLY A 81 -10.73 -1.66 4.82
N LEU A 82 -9.42 -1.53 4.63
CA LEU A 82 -8.42 -2.35 5.34
C LEU A 82 -8.45 -2.12 6.85
N ALA A 83 -8.59 -0.86 7.30
CA ALA A 83 -8.74 -0.55 8.73
C ALA A 83 -10.03 -1.13 9.33
N ILE A 84 -11.15 -1.05 8.60
CA ILE A 84 -12.42 -1.67 9.01
C ILE A 84 -12.25 -3.19 9.12
N ALA A 85 -11.60 -3.83 8.14
CA ALA A 85 -11.34 -5.26 8.15
C ALA A 85 -10.47 -5.67 9.35
N SER A 86 -9.36 -4.97 9.60
CA SER A 86 -8.48 -5.22 10.75
C SER A 86 -9.23 -5.10 12.08
N ASN A 87 -10.00 -4.03 12.26
CA ASN A 87 -10.76 -3.82 13.50
C ASN A 87 -11.85 -4.87 13.70
N ASN A 88 -12.53 -5.28 12.62
CA ASN A 88 -13.54 -6.33 12.68
C ASN A 88 -12.93 -7.68 13.05
N LEU A 89 -11.77 -8.02 12.47
CA LEU A 89 -11.03 -9.25 12.81
C LEU A 89 -10.53 -9.22 14.25
N ALA A 90 -9.96 -8.11 14.70
CA ALA A 90 -9.52 -7.96 16.10
C ALA A 90 -10.69 -8.15 17.08
N ALA A 91 -11.86 -7.56 16.79
CA ALA A 91 -13.05 -7.72 17.64
C ALA A 91 -13.59 -9.16 17.68
N GLN A 92 -13.42 -9.93 16.60
CA GLN A 92 -13.88 -11.31 16.53
C GLN A 92 -12.92 -12.32 17.16
N TYR A 93 -11.61 -12.06 17.08
CA TYR A 93 -10.60 -13.09 17.37
C TYR A 93 -9.65 -12.74 18.51
N ASN A 94 -9.45 -11.47 18.87
CA ASN A 94 -8.62 -11.13 20.02
C ASN A 94 -9.33 -11.54 21.33
N GLN A 95 -8.55 -12.03 22.28
CA GLN A 95 -9.02 -12.38 23.62
C GLN A 95 -8.22 -11.60 24.66
N THR A 96 -8.73 -11.52 25.89
CA THR A 96 -8.01 -10.87 26.98
C THR A 96 -6.63 -11.51 27.17
N GLY A 97 -5.57 -10.73 26.96
CA GLY A 97 -4.18 -11.20 27.02
C GLY A 97 -3.62 -11.83 25.74
N TYR A 98 -4.41 -11.86 24.65
CA TYR A 98 -4.02 -12.42 23.35
C TYR A 98 -4.51 -11.52 22.20
N ASP A 99 -3.68 -10.55 21.82
CA ASP A 99 -3.91 -9.67 20.68
C ASP A 99 -3.30 -10.26 19.41
N ILE A 100 -4.02 -11.19 18.78
CA ILE A 100 -3.54 -11.88 17.57
C ILE A 100 -3.69 -11.04 16.29
N VAL A 101 -4.65 -10.12 16.26
CA VAL A 101 -4.83 -9.16 15.16
C VAL A 101 -4.54 -7.77 15.69
N SER A 102 -3.49 -7.17 15.14
CA SER A 102 -3.11 -5.78 15.39
C SER A 102 -2.39 -5.27 14.16
N SER A 103 -3.09 -4.49 13.33
CA SER A 103 -2.50 -3.90 12.13
C SER A 103 -2.59 -2.39 12.19
N THR A 104 -1.53 -1.72 11.74
CA THR A 104 -1.54 -0.26 11.54
C THR A 104 -1.54 0.03 10.06
N ILE A 105 -2.56 0.74 9.59
CA ILE A 105 -2.73 1.09 8.18
C ILE A 105 -2.28 2.54 8.00
N TYR A 106 -1.23 2.75 7.20
CA TYR A 106 -0.77 4.08 6.79
C TYR A 106 -1.23 4.36 5.37
N CYS A 107 -1.84 5.52 5.17
CA CYS A 107 -2.24 5.99 3.84
C CYS A 107 -1.51 7.29 3.51
N MET A 108 -0.70 7.26 2.47
CA MET A 108 -0.11 8.46 1.88
C MET A 108 -1.02 9.02 0.80
N THR A 109 -1.17 10.34 0.79
CA THR A 109 -2.12 11.04 -0.05
C THR A 109 -1.58 12.41 -0.45
N GLY A 110 -2.22 13.05 -1.43
CA GLY A 110 -1.95 14.43 -1.83
C GLY A 110 -3.24 15.19 -2.12
N ASP A 111 -3.12 16.45 -2.52
CA ASP A 111 -4.23 17.37 -2.69
C ASP A 111 -5.31 16.85 -3.65
N GLY A 112 -4.89 16.22 -4.75
CA GLY A 112 -5.83 15.65 -5.73
C GLY A 112 -6.72 14.55 -5.16
N CYS A 113 -6.19 13.71 -4.26
CA CYS A 113 -6.98 12.69 -3.58
C CYS A 113 -7.98 13.31 -2.59
N LEU A 114 -7.55 14.33 -1.82
CA LEU A 114 -8.42 15.04 -0.88
C LEU A 114 -9.55 15.79 -1.61
N GLY A 115 -9.24 16.42 -2.74
CA GLY A 115 -10.22 17.10 -3.58
C GLY A 115 -11.31 16.15 -4.09
N VAL A 116 -10.93 14.95 -4.55
CA VAL A 116 -11.91 13.93 -4.98
C VAL A 116 -12.79 13.50 -3.81
N ILE A 117 -12.20 13.16 -2.66
CA ILE A 117 -12.95 12.64 -1.50
C ILE A 117 -13.92 13.66 -0.92
N ILE A 118 -13.49 14.93 -0.77
CA ILE A 118 -14.38 16.01 -0.32
C ILE A 118 -15.48 16.27 -1.37
N GLY A 119 -15.18 16.04 -2.65
CA GLY A 119 -16.13 16.12 -3.75
C GLY A 119 -17.13 14.97 -3.82
N VAL A 120 -16.88 13.84 -3.14
CA VAL A 120 -17.86 12.75 -2.98
C VAL A 120 -18.86 13.15 -1.89
N ARG A 121 -19.78 14.06 -2.25
CA ARG A 121 -21.05 14.19 -1.50
C ARG A 121 -21.99 13.09 -1.97
N CYS A 122 -22.42 12.25 -1.04
CA CYS A 122 -23.64 11.44 -1.20
C CYS A 122 -24.86 12.36 -1.30
#